data_AF-A0A497LWH0-F1
#
_entry.id   AF-A0A497LWH0-F1
#
_cell.length_a   1.000
_cell.length_b   1.000
_cell.length_c   1.000
_cell.angle_alpha   90.00
_cell.angle_beta   90.00
_cell.angle_gamma   90.00
#
_symmetry.space_group_name_H-M   'P 1'
#
loop_
_entity.id
_entity.type
_entity.pdbx_description
1 polymer ?
#
loop_
_entity_poly.entity_id
_entity_poly.type
_entity_poly.pdbx_seq_one_letter_code
_entity_poly.pdbx_strand_id
1 'polypeptide(L)'
;MECEAKLLRKKNELGRYRQKLREAKEIWEQLGHEKNATWCQANIEVSLGIDCFFTKNYGEAIRHFDVSRELYMKIGDIKAAKFCEAYSKLSEARLLRDRKDPAKVMELVKSAETAFLEAGAEMEARLCGADYLCLAGDCKFRDGKFHEAREDFLEAAEISEETGRERQGCYLKGRAAECEYRIAKLGGDIQAIIRALESASSFYEKAGAQEPYFVNMGDLNRFKGLHAKSEGRYGEAIRSFRDARRFYEKASRASEQYRSRHKRSAEYMDALILSTSADYELVVH
;
A
#
# COMPACT_ATOMS: atom_id res chain seq x y z
N MET A 1 -38.59 6.47 1.38
CA MET A 1 -37.32 7.23 1.58
C MET A 1 -36.15 6.31 1.92
N GLU A 2 -36.25 5.37 2.87
CA GLU A 2 -35.13 4.46 3.19
C GLU A 2 -34.71 3.54 2.03
N CYS A 3 -35.66 3.02 1.25
CA CYS A 3 -35.34 2.24 0.04
C CYS A 3 -34.63 3.08 -1.03
N GLU A 4 -34.99 4.36 -1.15
CA GLU A 4 -34.37 5.30 -2.08
C GLU A 4 -32.95 5.67 -1.62
N ALA A 5 -32.75 5.92 -0.32
CA ALA A 5 -31.44 6.14 0.27
C ALA A 5 -30.52 4.92 0.05
N LYS A 6 -31.02 3.69 0.22
CA LYS A 6 -30.26 2.46 -0.08
C LYS A 6 -29.84 2.37 -1.55
N LEU A 7 -30.70 2.79 -2.48
CA LEU A 7 -30.37 2.85 -3.91
C LEU A 7 -29.32 3.93 -4.21
N LEU A 8 -29.42 5.10 -3.59
CA LEU A 8 -28.44 6.19 -3.74
C LEU A 8 -27.06 5.78 -3.21
N ARG A 9 -27.00 5.06 -2.08
CA ARG A 9 -25.76 4.48 -1.55
C ARG A 9 -25.14 3.49 -2.54
N LYS A 10 -25.95 2.62 -3.16
CA LYS A 10 -25.46 1.69 -4.21
C LYS A 10 -24.92 2.41 -5.45
N LYS A 11 -25.49 3.56 -5.80
CA LYS A 11 -25.04 4.42 -6.91
C LYS A 11 -23.88 5.35 -6.55
N ASN A 12 -23.36 5.26 -5.32
CA ASN A 12 -22.31 6.13 -4.79
C ASN A 12 -22.68 7.64 -4.79
N GLU A 13 -23.97 7.98 -4.73
CA GLU A 13 -24.48 9.35 -4.67
C GLU A 13 -24.56 9.84 -3.22
N LEU A 14 -23.41 9.84 -2.52
CA LEU A 14 -23.33 9.98 -1.06
C LEU A 14 -23.87 11.32 -0.53
N GLY A 15 -23.73 12.41 -1.29
CA GLY A 15 -24.32 13.71 -0.93
C GLY A 15 -25.85 13.67 -0.86
N ARG A 16 -26.49 13.09 -1.88
CA ARG A 16 -27.97 12.93 -1.94
C ARG A 16 -28.46 11.89 -0.94
N TYR A 17 -27.69 10.82 -0.72
CA TYR A 17 -27.95 9.84 0.33
C TYR A 17 -28.06 10.51 1.71
N ARG A 18 -27.05 11.31 2.09
CA ARG A 18 -27.06 12.04 3.36
C ARG A 18 -28.22 13.03 3.45
N GLN A 19 -28.54 13.74 2.37
CA GLN A 19 -29.69 14.63 2.34
C GLN A 19 -31.00 13.88 2.62
N LYS A 20 -31.23 12.74 1.95
CA LYS A 20 -32.44 11.92 2.18
C LYS A 20 -32.53 11.37 3.59
N LEU A 21 -31.41 11.04 4.22
CA LEU A 21 -31.39 10.63 5.63
C LEU A 21 -31.71 11.79 6.59
N ARG A 22 -31.31 13.02 6.28
CA ARG A 22 -31.69 14.20 7.08
C ARG A 22 -33.18 14.46 6.99
N GLU A 23 -33.74 14.46 5.78
CA GLU A 23 -35.19 14.58 5.56
C GLU A 23 -35.97 13.48 6.32
N ALA A 24 -35.50 12.23 6.24
CA ALA A 24 -36.13 11.12 6.97
C ALA A 24 -35.99 11.27 8.50
N LYS A 25 -34.85 11.74 8.99
CA LYS A 25 -34.60 11.99 10.41
C LYS A 25 -35.60 13.01 10.97
N GLU A 26 -35.78 14.14 10.30
CA GLU A 26 -36.72 15.20 10.71
C GLU A 26 -38.15 14.68 10.81
N ILE A 27 -38.58 13.87 9.83
CA ILE A 27 -39.90 13.25 9.83
C ILE A 27 -40.04 12.26 10.99
N TRP A 28 -39.03 11.42 11.25
CA TRP A 28 -39.06 10.48 12.36
C TRP A 28 -39.09 11.19 13.72
N GLU A 29 -38.40 12.31 13.87
CA GLU A 29 -38.44 13.16 15.06
C GLU A 29 -39.84 13.75 15.28
N GLN A 30 -40.47 14.27 14.21
CA GLN A 30 -41.85 14.78 14.26
C GLN A 30 -42.88 13.71 14.64
N LEU A 31 -42.65 12.47 14.23
CA LEU A 31 -43.51 11.33 14.57
C LEU A 31 -43.20 10.70 15.93
N GLY A 32 -42.21 11.20 16.67
CA GLY A 32 -41.80 10.64 17.97
C GLY A 32 -41.07 9.29 17.88
N HIS A 33 -40.59 8.89 16.70
CA HIS A 33 -39.86 7.64 16.49
C HIS A 33 -38.35 7.83 16.68
N GLU A 34 -37.92 8.04 17.93
CA GLU A 34 -36.53 8.35 18.29
C GLU A 34 -35.51 7.31 17.79
N LYS A 35 -35.88 6.01 17.82
CA LYS A 35 -34.99 4.93 17.34
C LYS A 35 -34.67 5.10 15.85
N ASN A 36 -35.67 5.47 15.05
CA ASN A 36 -35.51 5.62 13.60
C ASN A 36 -34.73 6.90 13.26
N ALA A 37 -35.01 8.00 13.97
CA ALA A 37 -34.23 9.23 13.86
C ALA A 37 -32.74 9.01 14.21
N THR A 38 -32.48 8.26 15.29
CA THR A 38 -31.12 7.88 15.71
C THR A 38 -30.43 7.01 14.65
N TRP A 39 -31.15 6.04 14.07
CA TRP A 39 -30.64 5.24 12.97
C TRP A 39 -30.27 6.08 11.74
N CYS A 40 -31.08 7.08 11.39
CA CYS A 40 -30.76 8.01 10.31
C CYS A 40 -29.48 8.81 10.61
N GLN A 41 -29.34 9.34 11.83
CA GLN A 41 -28.13 10.06 12.23
C GLN A 41 -26.89 9.17 12.16
N ALA A 42 -26.96 7.96 12.70
CA ALA A 42 -25.83 7.01 12.67
C ALA A 42 -25.36 6.76 11.23
N ASN A 43 -26.28 6.51 10.29
CA ASN A 43 -25.92 6.28 8.89
C ASN A 43 -25.33 7.53 8.19
N ILE A 44 -25.73 8.74 8.59
CA ILE A 44 -25.09 9.97 8.11
C ILE A 44 -23.63 10.02 8.57
N GLU A 45 -23.38 9.73 9.86
CA GLU A 45 -22.03 9.71 10.44
C GLU A 45 -21.15 8.63 9.79
N VAL A 46 -21.65 7.40 9.59
CA VAL A 46 -20.92 6.36 8.83
C VAL A 46 -20.51 6.88 7.47
N SER A 47 -21.43 7.51 6.74
CA SER A 47 -21.15 8.01 5.40
C SER A 47 -20.08 9.10 5.39
N LEU A 48 -20.06 9.98 6.39
CA LEU A 48 -19.01 10.99 6.54
C LEU A 48 -17.68 10.36 6.94
N GLY A 49 -17.69 9.41 7.87
CA GLY A 49 -16.49 8.67 8.29
C GLY A 49 -15.82 7.93 7.14
N ILE A 50 -16.61 7.30 6.26
CA ILE A 50 -16.12 6.64 5.04
C ILE A 50 -15.46 7.65 4.09
N ASP A 51 -16.10 8.80 3.84
CA ASP A 51 -15.52 9.86 3.01
C ASP A 51 -14.19 10.35 3.60
N CYS A 52 -14.14 10.60 4.90
CA CYS A 52 -12.91 10.99 5.61
C CYS A 52 -11.81 9.91 5.51
N PHE A 53 -12.16 8.64 5.65
CA PHE A 53 -11.22 7.53 5.56
C PHE A 53 -10.56 7.45 4.18
N PHE A 54 -11.36 7.53 3.10
CA PHE A 54 -10.83 7.45 1.72
C PHE A 54 -10.11 8.72 1.27
N THR A 55 -10.45 9.88 1.85
CA THR A 55 -9.70 11.13 1.66
C THR A 55 -8.49 11.26 2.59
N LYS A 56 -8.17 10.19 3.34
CA LYS A 56 -7.03 10.10 4.28
C LYS A 56 -7.09 11.07 5.45
N ASN A 57 -8.26 11.62 5.75
CA ASN A 57 -8.51 12.40 6.95
C ASN A 57 -8.90 11.48 8.11
N TYR A 58 -7.95 10.67 8.56
CA TYR A 58 -8.19 9.60 9.52
C TYR A 58 -8.62 10.10 10.90
N GLY A 59 -8.18 11.30 11.32
CA GLY A 59 -8.63 11.90 12.58
C GLY A 59 -10.12 12.18 12.57
N GLU A 60 -10.63 12.79 11.49
CA GLU A 60 -12.07 13.02 11.30
C GLU A 60 -12.85 11.71 11.12
N ALA A 61 -12.28 10.73 10.41
CA ALA A 61 -12.89 9.43 10.24
C ALA A 61 -13.18 8.77 11.60
N ILE A 62 -12.20 8.76 12.52
CA ILE A 62 -12.37 8.24 13.88
C ILE A 62 -13.54 8.93 14.59
N ARG A 63 -13.61 10.27 14.55
CA ARG A 63 -14.69 11.01 15.22
C ARG A 63 -16.07 10.59 14.70
N HIS A 64 -16.24 10.53 13.38
CA HIS A 64 -17.51 10.14 12.78
C HIS A 64 -17.89 8.68 13.08
N PHE A 65 -16.94 7.75 13.01
CA PHE A 65 -17.20 6.34 13.33
C PHE A 65 -17.50 6.12 14.82
N ASP A 66 -16.82 6.83 15.73
CA ASP A 66 -17.10 6.72 17.17
C ASP A 66 -18.49 7.26 17.54
N VAL A 67 -18.89 8.41 16.99
CA VAL A 67 -20.26 8.93 17.16
C VAL A 67 -21.28 7.93 16.59
N SER A 68 -21.05 7.42 15.38
CA SER A 68 -21.95 6.44 14.79
C SER A 68 -22.06 5.15 15.61
N ARG A 69 -20.95 4.68 16.17
CA ARG A 69 -20.90 3.49 17.03
C ARG A 69 -21.79 3.67 18.25
N GLU A 70 -21.69 4.80 18.94
CA GLU A 70 -22.52 5.12 20.11
C GLU A 70 -24.01 5.16 19.76
N LEU A 71 -24.36 5.77 18.62
CA LEU A 71 -25.74 5.82 18.14
C LEU A 71 -26.29 4.42 17.81
N TYR A 72 -25.49 3.56 17.17
CA TYR A 72 -25.88 2.17 16.91
C TYR A 72 -26.04 1.33 18.19
N MET A 73 -25.14 1.51 19.16
CA MET A 73 -25.26 0.89 20.48
C MET A 73 -26.55 1.32 21.19
N LYS A 74 -26.90 2.62 21.14
CA LYS A 74 -28.14 3.15 21.74
C LYS A 74 -29.40 2.48 21.17
N ILE A 75 -29.40 2.13 19.88
CA ILE A 75 -30.55 1.48 19.23
C ILE A 75 -30.47 -0.05 19.21
N GLY A 76 -29.42 -0.63 19.80
CA GLY A 76 -29.20 -2.07 19.89
C GLY A 76 -28.71 -2.74 18.59
N ASP A 77 -28.19 -1.97 17.63
CA ASP A 77 -27.61 -2.52 16.40
C ASP A 77 -26.11 -2.81 16.59
N ILE A 78 -25.84 -3.94 17.26
CA ILE A 78 -24.47 -4.32 17.65
C ILE A 78 -23.59 -4.55 16.41
N LYS A 79 -24.12 -5.12 15.32
CA LYS A 79 -23.34 -5.37 14.11
C LYS A 79 -22.89 -4.07 13.45
N ALA A 80 -23.78 -3.08 13.35
CA ALA A 80 -23.41 -1.78 12.81
C ALA A 80 -22.43 -1.02 13.72
N ALA A 81 -22.56 -1.16 15.05
CA ALA A 81 -21.59 -0.62 15.99
C ALA A 81 -20.19 -1.25 15.80
N LYS A 82 -20.12 -2.58 15.62
CA LYS A 82 -18.86 -3.30 15.34
C LYS A 82 -18.22 -2.88 14.02
N PHE A 83 -19.01 -2.66 12.99
CA PHE A 83 -18.52 -2.11 11.73
C PHE A 83 -17.85 -0.73 11.94
N CYS A 84 -18.46 0.15 12.73
CA CYS A 84 -17.88 1.45 13.05
C CYS A 84 -16.61 1.32 13.89
N GLU A 85 -16.62 0.44 14.91
CA GLU A 85 -15.44 0.14 15.73
C GLU A 85 -14.24 -0.31 14.88
N ALA A 86 -14.48 -1.19 13.91
CA ALA A 86 -13.46 -1.69 13.00
C ALA A 86 -12.81 -0.56 12.18
N TYR A 87 -13.62 0.34 11.62
CA TYR A 87 -13.11 1.49 10.87
C TYR A 87 -12.39 2.52 11.75
N SER A 88 -12.83 2.76 12.99
CA SER A 88 -12.10 3.61 13.95
C SER A 88 -10.69 3.04 14.19
N LYS A 89 -10.57 1.74 14.49
CA LYS A 89 -9.28 1.06 14.69
C LYS A 89 -8.39 1.09 13.45
N LEU A 90 -8.97 0.85 12.27
CA LEU A 90 -8.21 0.90 11.02
C LEU A 90 -7.70 2.32 10.73
N SER A 91 -8.51 3.35 11.02
CA SER A 91 -8.13 4.76 10.90
C SER A 91 -6.98 5.11 11.85
N GLU A 92 -7.05 4.65 13.10
CA GLU A 92 -5.97 4.79 14.07
C GLU A 92 -4.68 4.11 13.59
N ALA A 93 -4.78 2.88 13.07
CA ALA A 93 -3.65 2.17 12.48
C ALA A 93 -2.99 2.96 11.33
N ARG A 94 -3.79 3.64 10.49
CA ARG A 94 -3.25 4.49 9.40
C ARG A 94 -2.56 5.75 9.94
N LEU A 95 -3.06 6.39 10.99
CA LEU A 95 -2.40 7.53 11.64
C LEU A 95 -1.06 7.15 12.27
N LEU A 96 -0.96 5.95 12.83
CA LEU A 96 0.24 5.47 13.51
C LEU A 96 1.30 4.94 12.54
N ARG A 97 0.95 4.67 11.28
CA ARG A 97 1.88 4.05 10.30
C ARG A 97 3.17 4.85 10.10
N ASP A 98 3.10 6.17 10.20
CA ASP A 98 4.27 7.06 10.04
C ASP A 98 5.11 7.19 11.33
N ARG A 99 4.59 6.71 12.48
CA ARG A 99 5.24 6.80 13.80
C ARG A 99 6.18 5.64 14.13
N LYS A 100 6.42 4.73 13.19
CA LYS A 100 7.39 3.61 13.29
C LYS A 100 7.11 2.61 14.43
N ASP A 101 5.86 2.43 14.84
CA ASP A 101 5.45 1.35 15.75
C ASP A 101 4.66 0.27 14.98
N PRO A 102 5.36 -0.65 14.27
CA PRO A 102 4.68 -1.68 13.48
C PRO A 102 3.88 -2.65 14.34
N ALA A 103 4.30 -2.92 15.58
CA ALA A 103 3.62 -3.85 16.47
C ALA A 103 2.22 -3.32 16.84
N LYS A 104 2.14 -2.03 17.23
CA LYS A 104 0.84 -1.43 17.56
C LYS A 104 -0.08 -1.33 16.35
N VAL A 105 0.46 -0.99 15.18
CA VAL A 105 -0.32 -0.94 13.93
C VAL A 105 -0.88 -2.33 13.59
N MET A 106 -0.07 -3.38 13.71
CA MET A 106 -0.52 -4.75 13.45
C MET A 106 -1.59 -5.22 14.45
N GLU A 107 -1.45 -4.89 15.74
CA GLU A 107 -2.47 -5.14 16.76
C GLU A 107 -3.81 -4.49 16.40
N LEU A 108 -3.79 -3.21 16.01
CA LEU A 108 -4.98 -2.47 15.61
C LEU A 108 -5.63 -3.06 14.35
N VAL A 109 -4.85 -3.45 13.34
CA VAL A 109 -5.36 -4.08 12.12
C VAL A 109 -6.02 -5.43 12.44
N LYS A 110 -5.41 -6.25 13.30
CA LYS A 110 -6.01 -7.52 13.74
C LYS A 110 -7.29 -7.30 14.55
N SER A 111 -7.30 -6.29 15.42
CA SER A 111 -8.48 -5.92 16.20
C SER A 111 -9.62 -5.37 15.31
N ALA A 112 -9.29 -4.68 14.21
CA ALA A 112 -10.25 -4.25 13.20
C ALA A 112 -10.79 -5.43 12.39
N GLU A 113 -9.94 -6.38 12.00
CA GLU A 113 -10.33 -7.62 11.32
C GLU A 113 -11.38 -8.39 12.13
N THR A 114 -11.14 -8.63 13.43
CA THR A 114 -12.10 -9.29 14.32
C THR A 114 -13.43 -8.53 14.37
N ALA A 115 -13.39 -7.20 14.51
CA ALA A 115 -14.60 -6.40 14.58
C ALA A 115 -15.39 -6.42 13.25
N PHE A 116 -14.73 -6.45 12.09
CA PHE A 116 -15.40 -6.63 10.80
C PHE A 116 -16.05 -8.01 10.68
N LEU A 117 -15.41 -9.08 11.14
CA LEU A 117 -16.01 -10.42 11.18
C LEU A 117 -17.26 -10.45 12.08
N GLU A 118 -17.20 -9.86 13.27
CA GLU A 118 -18.35 -9.73 14.17
C GLU A 118 -19.51 -8.92 13.56
N ALA A 119 -19.19 -7.95 12.69
CA ALA A 119 -20.16 -7.17 11.93
C ALA A 119 -20.74 -7.92 10.71
N GLY A 120 -20.16 -9.06 10.31
CA GLY A 120 -20.49 -9.77 9.07
C GLY A 120 -19.92 -9.12 7.80
N ALA A 121 -18.89 -8.29 7.94
CA ALA A 121 -18.19 -7.59 6.87
C ALA A 121 -16.95 -8.39 6.43
N GLU A 122 -17.18 -9.56 5.84
CA GLU A 122 -16.11 -10.52 5.48
C GLU A 122 -15.09 -9.93 4.50
N MET A 123 -15.53 -9.12 3.55
CA MET A 123 -14.65 -8.49 2.55
C MET A 123 -13.67 -7.51 3.22
N GLU A 124 -14.16 -6.64 4.10
CA GLU A 124 -13.36 -5.70 4.88
C GLU A 124 -12.40 -6.42 5.83
N ALA A 125 -12.82 -7.53 6.44
CA ALA A 125 -11.95 -8.36 7.26
C ALA A 125 -10.80 -8.97 6.43
N ARG A 126 -11.08 -9.53 5.24
CA ARG A 126 -10.04 -10.05 4.34
C ARG A 126 -9.01 -8.98 3.95
N LEU A 127 -9.49 -7.76 3.69
CA LEU A 127 -8.61 -6.62 3.40
C LEU A 127 -7.71 -6.25 4.60
N CYS A 128 -8.22 -6.35 5.83
CA CYS A 128 -7.39 -6.22 7.03
C CYS A 128 -6.33 -7.32 7.12
N GLY A 129 -6.68 -8.56 6.74
CA GLY A 129 -5.73 -9.67 6.61
C GLY A 129 -4.59 -9.36 5.64
N ALA A 130 -4.89 -8.84 4.46
CA ALA A 130 -3.88 -8.40 3.49
C ALA A 130 -3.00 -7.26 4.01
N ASP A 131 -3.59 -6.27 4.69
CA ASP A 131 -2.85 -5.18 5.34
C ASP A 131 -1.88 -5.70 6.41
N TYR A 132 -2.34 -6.65 7.23
CA TYR A 132 -1.51 -7.30 8.25
C TYR A 132 -0.32 -8.04 7.63
N LEU A 133 -0.57 -8.86 6.60
CA LEU A 133 0.46 -9.62 5.90
C LEU A 133 1.49 -8.67 5.25
N CYS A 134 1.04 -7.57 4.64
CA CYS A 134 1.95 -6.55 4.11
C CYS A 134 2.87 -5.97 5.20
N LEU A 135 2.32 -5.65 6.37
CA LEU A 135 3.10 -5.11 7.50
C LEU A 135 4.06 -6.14 8.09
N ALA A 136 3.62 -7.40 8.21
CA ALA A 136 4.44 -8.51 8.67
C ALA A 136 5.60 -8.76 7.71
N GLY A 137 5.32 -8.80 6.40
CA GLY A 137 6.30 -8.90 5.33
C GLY A 137 7.31 -7.76 5.36
N ASP A 138 6.86 -6.51 5.59
CA ASP A 138 7.75 -5.35 5.76
C ASP A 138 8.68 -5.48 6.97
N CYS A 139 8.20 -6.04 8.07
CA CYS A 139 9.04 -6.30 9.26
C CYS A 139 10.06 -7.39 8.96
N LYS A 140 9.62 -8.55 8.47
CA LYS A 140 10.49 -9.68 8.09
C LYS A 140 11.54 -9.28 7.06
N PHE A 141 11.18 -8.46 6.08
CA PHE A 141 12.11 -7.95 5.07
C PHE A 141 13.22 -7.10 5.70
N ARG A 142 12.87 -6.23 6.66
CA ARG A 142 13.85 -5.41 7.40
C ARG A 142 14.77 -6.27 8.27
N ASP A 143 14.25 -7.35 8.83
CA ASP A 143 14.99 -8.31 9.65
C ASP A 143 15.83 -9.30 8.81
N GLY A 144 15.80 -9.18 7.48
CA GLY A 144 16.56 -10.06 6.57
C GLY A 144 15.92 -11.43 6.34
N LYS A 145 14.71 -11.67 6.84
CA LYS A 145 13.94 -12.91 6.67
C LYS A 145 13.21 -12.92 5.32
N PHE A 146 13.98 -12.89 4.24
CA PHE A 146 13.45 -12.65 2.88
C PHE A 146 12.50 -13.74 2.37
N HIS A 147 12.72 -15.01 2.73
CA HIS A 147 11.81 -16.09 2.35
C HIS A 147 10.43 -15.94 3.00
N GLU A 148 10.39 -15.75 4.32
CA GLU A 148 9.14 -15.52 5.05
C GLU A 148 8.43 -14.22 4.61
N ALA A 149 9.20 -13.15 4.35
CA ALA A 149 8.64 -11.89 3.86
C ALA A 149 7.99 -12.05 2.48
N ARG A 150 8.61 -12.83 1.59
CA ARG A 150 8.10 -13.12 0.26
C ARG A 150 6.76 -13.83 0.32
N GLU A 151 6.63 -14.83 1.18
CA GLU A 151 5.38 -15.58 1.38
C GLU A 151 4.25 -14.65 1.83
N ASP A 152 4.50 -13.82 2.86
CA ASP A 152 3.52 -12.83 3.33
C ASP A 152 3.09 -11.87 2.21
N PHE A 153 4.03 -11.37 1.41
CA PHE A 153 3.71 -10.47 0.30
C PHE A 153 2.88 -11.15 -0.80
N LEU A 154 3.15 -12.41 -1.12
CA LEU A 154 2.40 -13.15 -2.12
C LEU A 154 0.98 -13.46 -1.65
N GLU A 155 0.81 -13.88 -0.39
CA GLU A 155 -0.52 -14.11 0.20
C GLU A 155 -1.32 -12.80 0.27
N ALA A 156 -0.69 -11.69 0.68
CA ALA A 156 -1.33 -10.37 0.65
C ALA A 156 -1.72 -9.94 -0.78
N ALA A 157 -0.90 -10.30 -1.78
CA ALA A 157 -1.18 -9.98 -3.18
C ALA A 157 -2.39 -10.75 -3.70
N GLU A 158 -2.50 -12.04 -3.39
CA GLU A 158 -3.62 -12.90 -3.77
C GLU A 158 -4.94 -12.35 -3.22
N ILE A 159 -4.98 -12.04 -1.91
CA ILE A 159 -6.16 -11.42 -1.30
C ILE A 159 -6.49 -10.08 -1.99
N SER A 160 -5.49 -9.25 -2.28
CA SER A 160 -5.70 -7.97 -2.96
C SER A 160 -6.31 -8.14 -4.36
N GLU A 161 -5.88 -9.14 -5.11
CA GLU A 161 -6.41 -9.42 -6.46
C GLU A 161 -7.83 -9.97 -6.40
N GLU A 162 -8.10 -10.92 -5.49
CA GLU A 162 -9.45 -11.47 -5.30
C GLU A 162 -10.48 -10.43 -4.84
N THR A 163 -10.01 -9.37 -4.17
CA THR A 163 -10.85 -8.24 -3.72
C THR A 163 -10.94 -7.10 -4.73
N GLY A 164 -10.46 -7.29 -5.97
CA GLY A 164 -10.54 -6.30 -7.05
C GLY A 164 -9.58 -5.13 -6.89
N ARG A 165 -8.45 -5.32 -6.20
CA ARG A 165 -7.38 -4.34 -6.03
C ARG A 165 -6.13 -4.76 -6.79
N GLU A 166 -6.25 -4.97 -8.11
CA GLU A 166 -5.20 -5.57 -8.94
C GLU A 166 -3.88 -4.77 -8.91
N ARG A 167 -3.97 -3.43 -8.86
CA ARG A 167 -2.77 -2.58 -8.74
C ARG A 167 -2.02 -2.82 -7.42
N GLN A 168 -2.76 -3.02 -6.33
CA GLN A 168 -2.16 -3.34 -5.03
C GLN A 168 -1.56 -4.74 -5.04
N GLY A 169 -2.23 -5.70 -5.66
CA GLY A 169 -1.69 -7.06 -5.89
C GLY A 169 -0.37 -7.02 -6.66
N CYS A 170 -0.30 -6.27 -7.76
CA CYS A 170 0.93 -6.06 -8.52
C CYS A 170 2.03 -5.42 -7.65
N TYR A 171 1.69 -4.40 -6.84
CA TYR A 171 2.67 -3.78 -5.95
C TYR A 171 3.30 -4.79 -4.99
N LEU A 172 2.47 -5.64 -4.37
CA LEU A 172 2.90 -6.66 -3.42
C LEU A 172 3.72 -7.78 -4.09
N LYS A 173 3.37 -8.18 -5.32
CA LYS A 173 4.21 -9.07 -6.14
C LYS A 173 5.57 -8.45 -6.46
N GLY A 174 5.62 -7.13 -6.67
CA GLY A 174 6.87 -6.38 -6.78
C GLY A 174 7.72 -6.47 -5.51
N ARG A 175 7.11 -6.33 -4.33
CA ARG A 175 7.79 -6.53 -3.03
C ARG A 175 8.30 -7.96 -2.84
N ALA A 176 7.53 -8.96 -3.25
CA ALA A 176 7.96 -10.36 -3.24
C ALA A 176 9.18 -10.60 -4.16
N ALA A 177 9.18 -10.03 -5.37
CA ALA A 177 10.33 -10.11 -6.28
C ALA A 177 11.57 -9.37 -5.74
N GLU A 178 11.39 -8.29 -4.97
CA GLU A 178 12.50 -7.66 -4.24
C GLU A 178 13.11 -8.59 -3.19
N CYS A 179 12.32 -9.43 -2.51
CA CYS A 179 12.86 -10.47 -1.63
C CYS A 179 13.74 -11.44 -2.42
N GLU A 180 13.30 -11.89 -3.59
CA GLU A 180 14.08 -12.77 -4.47
C GLU A 180 15.40 -12.12 -4.90
N TYR A 181 15.37 -10.82 -5.22
CA TYR A 181 16.58 -10.03 -5.48
C TYR A 181 17.54 -10.06 -4.28
N ARG A 182 17.04 -9.86 -3.06
CA ARG A 182 17.87 -9.89 -1.85
C ARG A 182 18.49 -11.25 -1.60
N ILE A 183 17.72 -12.33 -1.79
CA ILE A 183 18.19 -13.70 -1.69
C ILE A 183 19.29 -13.96 -2.74
N ALA A 184 19.04 -13.62 -4.01
CA ALA A 184 20.03 -13.79 -5.08
C ALA A 184 21.32 -12.99 -4.82
N LYS A 185 21.19 -11.78 -4.26
CA LYS A 185 22.33 -10.94 -3.89
C LYS A 185 23.16 -11.57 -2.77
N LEU A 186 22.54 -12.20 -1.77
CA LEU A 186 23.25 -12.93 -0.73
C LEU A 186 23.97 -14.16 -1.29
N GLY A 187 23.38 -14.83 -2.28
CA GLY A 187 24.00 -15.96 -2.97
C GLY A 187 25.07 -15.59 -4.00
N GLY A 188 25.21 -14.30 -4.35
CA GLY A 188 26.15 -13.83 -5.37
C GLY A 188 25.79 -14.21 -6.82
N ASP A 189 24.57 -14.71 -7.08
CA ASP A 189 24.11 -15.10 -8.42
C ASP A 189 23.62 -13.86 -9.19
N ILE A 190 24.52 -13.30 -10.01
CA ILE A 190 24.22 -12.10 -10.82
C ILE A 190 23.05 -12.34 -11.79
N GLN A 191 22.91 -13.55 -12.35
CA GLN A 191 21.84 -13.85 -13.29
C GLN A 191 20.49 -13.93 -12.57
N ALA A 192 20.44 -14.53 -11.38
CA ALA A 192 19.25 -14.50 -10.53
C ALA A 192 18.90 -13.08 -10.06
N ILE A 193 19.89 -12.25 -9.74
CA ILE A 193 19.68 -10.83 -9.41
C ILE A 193 19.00 -10.10 -10.57
N ILE A 194 19.51 -10.26 -11.80
CA ILE A 194 18.95 -9.62 -12.99
C ILE A 194 17.51 -10.06 -13.22
N ARG A 195 17.22 -11.37 -13.16
CA ARG A 195 15.84 -11.90 -13.34
C ARG A 195 14.88 -11.36 -12.27
N ALA A 196 15.30 -11.33 -11.01
CA ALA A 196 14.47 -10.82 -9.93
C ALA A 196 14.15 -9.32 -10.08
N LEU A 197 15.13 -8.51 -10.50
CA LEU A 197 14.94 -7.09 -10.75
C LEU A 197 14.06 -6.81 -11.98
N GLU A 198 14.13 -7.63 -13.02
CA GLU A 198 13.22 -7.57 -14.18
C GLU A 198 11.78 -7.88 -13.76
N SER A 199 11.59 -8.94 -12.97
CA SER A 199 10.31 -9.30 -12.38
C SER A 199 9.74 -8.17 -11.51
N ALA A 200 10.51 -7.67 -10.55
CA ALA A 200 10.11 -6.58 -9.67
C ALA A 200 9.73 -5.32 -10.45
N SER A 201 10.55 -4.91 -11.43
CA SER A 201 10.28 -3.73 -12.26
C SER A 201 8.98 -3.88 -13.06
N SER A 202 8.73 -5.04 -13.67
CA SER A 202 7.50 -5.33 -14.40
C SER A 202 6.26 -5.18 -13.51
N PHE A 203 6.32 -5.69 -12.28
CA PHE A 203 5.23 -5.57 -11.32
C PHE A 203 5.00 -4.14 -10.85
N TYR A 204 6.05 -3.37 -10.57
CA TYR A 204 5.91 -1.97 -10.17
C TYR A 204 5.40 -1.08 -11.29
N GLU A 205 5.77 -1.35 -12.54
CA GLU A 205 5.21 -0.68 -13.70
C GLU A 205 3.69 -0.91 -13.78
N LYS A 206 3.24 -2.17 -13.68
CA LYS A 206 1.81 -2.53 -13.65
C LYS A 206 1.07 -1.92 -12.47
N ALA A 207 1.73 -1.80 -11.32
CA ALA A 207 1.17 -1.15 -10.13
C ALA A 207 1.09 0.39 -10.25
N GLY A 208 1.79 0.99 -11.22
CA GLY A 208 1.96 2.44 -11.33
C GLY A 208 2.87 3.03 -10.24
N ALA A 209 3.70 2.21 -9.60
CA ALA A 209 4.57 2.60 -8.50
C ALA A 209 5.92 3.13 -9.04
N GLN A 210 5.95 4.42 -9.40
CA GLN A 210 7.06 5.03 -10.13
C GLN A 210 8.41 4.97 -9.40
N GLU A 211 8.47 5.34 -8.13
CA GLU A 211 9.73 5.31 -7.38
C GLU A 211 10.35 3.90 -7.36
N PRO A 212 9.69 2.85 -6.85
CA PRO A 212 10.29 1.54 -6.79
C PRO A 212 10.57 0.97 -8.19
N TYR A 213 9.76 1.28 -9.21
CA TYR A 213 10.07 0.95 -10.60
C TYR A 213 11.42 1.54 -11.04
N PHE A 214 11.63 2.85 -10.86
CA PHE A 214 12.87 3.50 -11.27
C PHE A 214 14.07 3.02 -10.46
N VAL A 215 13.91 2.75 -9.17
CA VAL A 215 14.97 2.19 -8.33
C VAL A 215 15.39 0.81 -8.83
N ASN A 216 14.42 -0.08 -9.07
CA ASN A 216 14.70 -1.44 -9.54
C ASN A 216 15.29 -1.44 -10.95
N MET A 217 14.85 -0.56 -11.85
CA MET A 217 15.48 -0.37 -13.17
C MET A 217 16.91 0.17 -13.06
N GLY A 218 17.19 1.03 -12.09
CA GLY A 218 18.54 1.51 -11.79
C GLY A 218 19.45 0.38 -11.30
N ASP A 219 18.96 -0.44 -10.36
CA ASP A 219 19.69 -1.60 -9.86
C ASP A 219 19.91 -2.66 -10.97
N LEU A 220 18.90 -2.91 -11.81
CA LEU A 220 18.94 -3.85 -12.93
C LEU A 220 20.07 -3.48 -13.90
N ASN A 221 20.08 -2.23 -14.35
CA ASN A 221 21.09 -1.75 -15.28
C ASN A 221 22.47 -1.68 -14.65
N ARG A 222 22.57 -1.41 -13.34
CA ARG A 222 23.84 -1.54 -12.61
C ARG A 222 24.38 -2.96 -12.69
N PHE A 223 23.57 -3.97 -12.39
CA PHE A 223 24.04 -5.36 -12.41
C PHE A 223 24.31 -5.89 -13.82
N LYS A 224 23.53 -5.49 -14.83
CA LYS A 224 23.87 -5.74 -16.24
C LYS A 224 25.23 -5.16 -16.61
N GLY A 225 25.50 -3.92 -16.17
CA GLY A 225 26.79 -3.26 -16.41
C GLY A 225 27.95 -3.95 -15.71
N LEU A 226 27.79 -4.35 -14.44
CA LEU A 226 28.81 -5.10 -13.70
C LEU A 226 29.12 -6.45 -14.35
N HIS A 227 28.09 -7.18 -14.78
CA HIS A 227 28.23 -8.45 -15.50
C HIS A 227 28.98 -8.29 -16.82
N ALA A 228 28.56 -7.32 -17.65
CA ALA A 228 29.24 -7.02 -18.91
C ALA A 228 30.71 -6.62 -18.68
N LYS A 229 30.99 -5.83 -17.63
CA LYS A 229 32.36 -5.47 -17.26
C LYS A 229 33.20 -6.70 -16.91
N SER A 230 32.68 -7.63 -16.11
CA SER A 230 33.40 -8.86 -15.74
C SER A 230 33.72 -9.76 -16.94
N GLU A 231 32.95 -9.65 -18.03
CA GLU A 231 33.19 -10.38 -19.27
C GLU A 231 34.05 -9.60 -20.28
N GLY A 232 34.63 -8.46 -19.87
CA GLY A 232 35.43 -7.61 -20.77
C GLY A 232 34.61 -6.83 -21.81
N ARG A 233 33.28 -6.85 -21.72
CA ARG A 233 32.37 -6.11 -22.61
C ARG A 233 32.19 -4.66 -22.14
N TYR A 234 33.29 -3.92 -22.05
CA TYR A 234 33.34 -2.59 -21.43
C TYR A 234 32.40 -1.56 -22.08
N GLY A 235 32.28 -1.54 -23.41
CA GLY A 235 31.37 -0.62 -24.10
C GLY A 235 29.90 -0.86 -23.76
N GLU A 236 29.51 -2.10 -23.52
CA GLU A 236 28.17 -2.44 -23.05
C GLU A 236 27.99 -2.07 -21.58
N ALA A 237 28.99 -2.36 -20.75
CA ALA A 237 28.99 -1.98 -19.33
C ALA A 237 28.75 -0.47 -19.13
N ILE A 238 29.47 0.36 -19.88
CA ILE A 238 29.33 1.83 -19.83
C ILE A 238 27.92 2.26 -20.24
N ARG A 239 27.32 1.66 -21.28
CA ARG A 239 25.93 1.95 -21.68
C ARG A 239 24.96 1.61 -20.55
N SER A 240 25.08 0.41 -19.96
CA SER A 240 24.22 0.00 -18.85
C SER A 240 24.39 0.91 -17.62
N PHE A 241 25.59 1.34 -17.27
CA PHE A 241 25.78 2.29 -16.17
C PHE A 241 25.15 3.67 -16.45
N ARG A 242 25.19 4.14 -17.70
CA ARG A 242 24.48 5.38 -18.10
C ARG A 242 22.97 5.25 -17.97
N ASP A 243 22.41 4.10 -18.34
CA ASP A 243 20.97 3.85 -18.17
C ASP A 243 20.60 3.76 -16.68
N ALA A 244 21.42 3.06 -15.87
CA ALA A 244 21.25 3.00 -14.43
C ALA A 244 21.21 4.40 -13.79
N ARG A 245 22.17 5.27 -14.18
CA ARG A 245 22.24 6.67 -13.75
C ARG A 245 20.95 7.43 -14.05
N ARG A 246 20.44 7.33 -15.29
CA ARG A 246 19.19 7.99 -15.71
C ARG A 246 18.00 7.52 -14.88
N PHE A 247 17.93 6.24 -14.55
CA PHE A 247 16.86 5.70 -13.70
C PHE A 247 16.96 6.19 -12.25
N TYR A 248 18.14 6.24 -11.66
CA TYR A 248 18.30 6.83 -10.32
C TYR A 248 17.97 8.32 -10.28
N GLU A 249 18.30 9.08 -11.34
CA GLU A 249 17.86 10.47 -11.46
C GLU A 249 16.33 10.58 -11.49
N LYS A 250 15.64 9.73 -12.25
CA LYS A 250 14.17 9.66 -12.25
C LYS A 250 13.61 9.29 -10.88
N ALA A 251 14.20 8.31 -10.18
CA ALA A 251 13.82 7.93 -8.82
C ALA A 251 13.97 9.12 -7.85
N SER A 252 15.04 9.91 -7.96
CA SER A 252 15.26 11.10 -7.12
C SER A 252 14.20 12.20 -7.30
N ARG A 253 13.60 12.28 -8.50
CA ARG A 253 12.51 13.22 -8.81
C ARG A 253 11.17 12.69 -8.32
N ALA A 254 10.98 11.37 -8.35
CA ALA A 254 9.76 10.70 -7.92
C ALA A 254 9.59 10.64 -6.39
N SER A 255 10.67 10.80 -5.61
CA SER A 255 10.64 10.68 -4.15
C SER A 255 11.32 11.84 -3.46
N GLU A 256 10.56 12.60 -2.67
CA GLU A 256 11.11 13.67 -1.85
C GLU A 256 11.90 13.11 -0.66
N GLN A 257 11.34 12.11 0.03
CA GLN A 257 11.94 11.49 1.22
C GLN A 257 13.31 10.88 0.95
N TYR A 258 13.50 10.23 -0.20
CA TYR A 258 14.73 9.52 -0.55
C TYR A 258 15.55 10.20 -1.65
N ARG A 259 15.23 11.45 -2.01
CA ARG A 259 15.89 12.22 -3.08
C ARG A 259 17.42 12.18 -2.98
N SER A 260 17.97 12.46 -1.81
CA SER A 260 19.42 12.53 -1.58
C SER A 260 20.10 11.16 -1.72
N ARG A 261 19.43 10.09 -1.34
CA ARG A 261 19.92 8.72 -1.51
C ARG A 261 19.99 8.37 -2.99
N HIS A 262 18.93 8.64 -3.74
CA HIS A 262 18.87 8.32 -5.17
C HIS A 262 19.86 9.14 -6.00
N LYS A 263 20.09 10.42 -5.64
CA LYS A 263 21.17 11.23 -6.24
C LYS A 263 22.55 10.62 -6.03
N ARG A 264 22.87 10.18 -4.82
CA ARG A 264 24.12 9.48 -4.53
C ARG A 264 24.27 8.18 -5.33
N SER A 265 23.19 7.44 -5.55
CA SER A 265 23.21 6.27 -6.44
C SER A 265 23.53 6.64 -7.88
N ALA A 266 23.05 7.78 -8.38
CA ALA A 266 23.38 8.28 -9.71
C ALA A 266 24.86 8.71 -9.80
N GLU A 267 25.38 9.44 -8.81
CA GLU A 267 26.79 9.84 -8.71
C GLU A 267 27.72 8.61 -8.63
N TYR A 268 27.30 7.56 -7.92
CA TYR A 268 28.04 6.29 -7.89
C TYR A 268 28.12 5.65 -9.29
N MET A 269 27.11 5.81 -10.15
CA MET A 269 27.20 5.34 -11.53
C MET A 269 28.21 6.15 -12.35
N ASP A 270 28.36 7.45 -12.09
CA ASP A 270 29.40 8.26 -12.74
C ASP A 270 30.82 7.73 -12.42
N ALA A 271 31.06 7.34 -11.16
CA ALA A 271 32.32 6.70 -10.76
C ALA A 271 32.54 5.34 -11.45
N LEU A 272 31.49 4.52 -11.58
CA LEU A 272 31.58 3.24 -12.32
C LEU A 272 31.86 3.47 -13.81
N ILE A 273 31.25 4.48 -14.42
CA ILE A 273 31.50 4.84 -15.83
C ILE A 273 32.97 5.23 -16.01
N LEU A 274 33.49 6.16 -15.19
CA LEU A 274 34.87 6.64 -15.30
C LEU A 274 35.89 5.52 -15.12
N SER A 275 35.75 4.71 -14.07
CA SER A 275 36.65 3.58 -13.83
C SER A 275 36.60 2.54 -14.94
N THR A 276 35.42 2.23 -15.47
CA THR A 276 35.27 1.27 -16.57
C THR A 276 35.81 1.80 -17.90
N SER A 277 35.71 3.11 -18.15
CA SER A 277 36.37 3.74 -19.30
C SER A 277 37.89 3.64 -19.22
N ALA A 278 38.46 3.89 -18.04
CA ALA A 278 39.91 3.75 -17.83
C ALA A 278 40.37 2.29 -18.05
N ASP A 279 39.63 1.31 -17.53
CA ASP A 279 39.90 -0.12 -17.78
C ASP A 279 39.82 -0.46 -19.28
N TYR A 280 38.85 0.13 -20.00
CA TYR A 280 38.70 -0.09 -21.44
C TYR A 280 39.90 0.44 -22.23
N GLU A 281 40.38 1.65 -21.90
CA GLU A 281 41.55 2.26 -22.53
C GLU A 281 42.81 1.41 -22.34
N LEU A 282 42.98 0.78 -21.16
CA LEU A 282 44.11 -0.10 -20.88
C LEU A 282 44.11 -1.42 -21.68
N VAL A 283 42.95 -1.85 -22.18
CA VAL A 283 42.79 -3.14 -22.89
C VAL A 283 42.78 -2.96 -24.41
N VAL A 284 42.52 -1.74 -24.91
CA VAL A 284 42.47 -1.40 -26.34
C VAL A 284 43.82 -0.94 -26.89
N HIS A 285 44.77 -0.63 -25.99
CA HIS A 285 46.18 -0.32 -26.31
C HIS A 285 47.09 -1.54 -26.10
#